data_AF-I3CQE4-F1
#
_entry.id   AF-I3CQE4-F1
#
_cell.length_a   1.000
_cell.length_b   1.000
_cell.length_c   1.000
_cell.angle_alpha   90.00
_cell.angle_beta   90.00
_cell.angle_gamma   90.00
#
_symmetry.space_group_name_H-M   'P 1'
#
loop_
_entity.id
_entity.type
_entity.pdbx_description
1 polymer ?
#
loop_
_entity_poly.entity_id
_entity_poly.type
_entity_poly.pdbx_seq_one_letter_code
_entity_poly.pdbx_strand_id
1 'polypeptide(L)'
;MECARAGNFAEKAICSDPVLTRLDTALNQNYRWMLDADIGKGARDALKHSQRIWVIQRNRCSDRECLMTLYKQRIEDICDYPVIGGVHPVCDEPDVSAGIPHPD
;
A
#
# COMPACT_ATOMS: atom_id res chain seq x y z
N MET A 1 8.76 -6.48 -3.36
CA MET A 1 9.53 -6.06 -4.55
C MET A 1 10.89 -6.75 -4.54
N GLU A 2 11.52 -7.02 -5.69
CA GLU A 2 12.91 -7.53 -5.74
C GLU A 2 13.90 -6.36 -5.67
N CYS A 3 14.49 -6.10 -4.50
CA CYS A 3 15.38 -4.95 -4.29
C CYS A 3 16.61 -4.92 -5.19
N ALA A 4 17.08 -6.09 -5.63
CA ALA A 4 18.18 -6.20 -6.59
C ALA A 4 17.84 -5.60 -7.98
N ARG A 5 16.56 -5.38 -8.30
CA ARG A 5 16.08 -4.84 -9.57
C ARG A 5 15.55 -3.40 -9.46
N ALA A 6 15.81 -2.70 -8.35
CA ALA A 6 15.32 -1.34 -8.12
C ALA A 6 15.91 -0.35 -9.15
N GLY A 7 15.05 0.12 -10.07
CA GLY A 7 15.45 0.95 -11.21
C GLY A 7 15.19 2.44 -11.03
N ASN A 8 14.26 2.82 -10.16
CA ASN A 8 13.88 4.22 -9.92
C ASN A 8 14.09 4.67 -8.46
N PHE A 9 13.92 5.97 -8.20
CA PHE A 9 14.07 6.54 -6.86
C PHE A 9 13.16 5.84 -5.84
N ALA A 10 11.87 5.67 -6.16
CA ALA A 10 10.90 5.07 -5.25
C ALA A 10 11.32 3.67 -4.82
N GLU A 11 11.68 2.81 -5.77
CA GLU A 11 12.11 1.44 -5.51
C GLU A 11 13.38 1.39 -4.65
N LYS A 12 14.35 2.26 -4.92
CA LYS A 12 15.58 2.36 -4.12
C LYS A 12 15.28 2.82 -2.69
N ALA A 13 14.44 3.85 -2.54
CA ALA A 13 14.02 4.37 -1.24
C ALA A 13 13.25 3.33 -0.42
N ILE A 14 12.33 2.57 -1.04
CA ILE A 14 11.60 1.48 -0.38
C ILE A 14 12.57 0.44 0.17
N CYS A 15 13.59 0.05 -0.61
CA CYS A 15 14.55 -0.97 -0.24
C CYS A 15 15.58 -0.54 0.81
N SER A 16 15.84 0.76 0.96
CA SER A 16 16.82 1.27 1.93
C SER A 16 16.20 1.85 3.20
N ASP A 17 14.91 2.17 3.19
CA ASP A 17 14.19 2.75 4.33
C ASP A 17 13.31 1.69 5.02
N PRO A 18 13.59 1.33 6.29
CA PRO A 18 12.82 0.32 7.01
C PRO A 18 11.33 0.67 7.19
N VAL A 19 10.99 1.95 7.30
CA VAL A 19 9.59 2.41 7.41
C VAL A 19 8.87 2.19 6.09
N LEU A 20 9.48 2.57 4.96
CA LEU A 20 8.91 2.32 3.63
C LEU A 20 8.83 0.83 3.30
N THR A 21 9.80 0.01 3.74
CA THR A 21 9.74 -1.45 3.61
C THR A 21 8.54 -2.04 4.37
N ARG A 22 8.28 -1.57 5.60
CA ARG A 22 7.12 -2.03 6.38
C ARG A 22 5.81 -1.65 5.71
N LEU A 23 5.71 -0.42 5.21
CA LEU A 23 4.54 0.04 4.45
C LEU A 23 4.34 -0.77 3.15
N ASP A 24 5.40 -1.11 2.42
CA ASP A 24 5.30 -1.97 1.22
C ASP A 24 4.81 -3.38 1.56
N THR A 25 5.28 -3.92 2.68
CA THR A 25 4.87 -5.25 3.17
C THR A 25 3.39 -5.26 3.56
N ALA A 26 2.96 -4.31 4.39
CA ALA A 26 1.58 -4.17 4.83
C ALA A 26 0.63 -3.97 3.65
N LEU A 27 0.96 -3.08 2.72
CA LEU A 27 0.16 -2.86 1.52
C LEU A 27 0.01 -4.13 0.68
N ASN A 28 1.10 -4.88 0.47
CA ASN A 28 1.04 -6.12 -0.30
C ASN A 28 0.15 -7.16 0.38
N GLN A 29 0.25 -7.28 1.70
CA GLN A 29 -0.58 -8.18 2.49
C GLN A 29 -2.07 -7.81 2.41
N ASN A 30 -2.42 -6.55 2.67
CA ASN A 30 -3.79 -6.04 2.57
C ASN A 30 -4.38 -6.23 1.17
N TYR A 31 -3.59 -5.92 0.14
CA TYR A 31 -4.01 -6.14 -1.25
C TYR A 31 -4.31 -7.61 -1.55
N ARG A 32 -3.46 -8.53 -1.07
CA ARG A 32 -3.68 -9.99 -1.26
C ARG A 32 -4.91 -10.47 -0.51
N TRP A 33 -5.07 -10.07 0.75
CA TRP A 33 -6.24 -10.43 1.53
C TRP A 33 -7.54 -9.91 0.93
N MET A 34 -7.55 -8.67 0.45
CA MET A 34 -8.73 -8.10 -0.20
C MET A 34 -9.00 -8.76 -1.56
N LEU A 35 -7.96 -9.18 -2.28
CA LEU A 35 -8.16 -10.04 -3.44
C LEU A 35 -8.74 -11.38 -3.04
N ASP A 36 -8.40 -11.99 -1.92
CA ASP A 36 -8.96 -13.28 -1.53
C ASP A 36 -10.39 -13.18 -0.97
N ALA A 37 -10.81 -12.00 -0.53
CA ALA A 37 -12.15 -11.72 -0.04
C ALA A 37 -13.23 -11.79 -1.13
N ASP A 38 -14.49 -12.00 -0.70
CA ASP A 38 -15.65 -11.97 -1.58
C ASP A 38 -16.10 -10.52 -1.86
N ILE A 39 -15.34 -9.83 -2.71
CA ILE A 39 -15.61 -8.47 -3.19
C ILE A 39 -16.34 -8.45 -4.54
N GLY A 40 -16.66 -9.63 -5.09
CA GLY A 40 -17.21 -9.78 -6.44
C GLY A 40 -16.20 -9.53 -7.57
N LYS A 41 -16.52 -9.99 -8.77
CA LYS A 41 -15.62 -9.94 -9.94
C LYS A 41 -15.31 -8.50 -10.37
N GLY A 42 -16.33 -7.63 -10.42
CA GLY A 42 -16.17 -6.25 -10.87
C GLY A 42 -15.23 -5.44 -9.97
N ALA A 43 -15.44 -5.51 -8.65
CA ALA A 43 -14.59 -4.81 -7.69
C ALA A 43 -13.16 -5.37 -7.68
N ARG A 44 -13.00 -6.69 -7.85
CA ARG A 44 -11.68 -7.33 -8.00
C ARG A 44 -10.90 -6.83 -9.22
N ASP A 45 -11.58 -6.68 -10.36
CA ASP A 45 -10.95 -6.16 -11.58
C ASP A 45 -10.58 -4.67 -11.40
N ALA A 46 -11.43 -3.89 -10.74
CA ALA A 46 -11.17 -2.48 -10.39
C ALA A 46 -10.01 -2.33 -9.39
N LEU A 47 -9.93 -3.19 -8.36
CA LEU A 47 -8.83 -3.24 -7.40
C LEU A 47 -7.49 -3.53 -8.09
N LYS A 48 -7.46 -4.54 -8.98
CA LYS A 48 -6.26 -4.84 -9.79
C LYS A 48 -5.85 -3.68 -10.69
N HIS A 49 -6.82 -3.01 -11.32
CA HIS A 49 -6.56 -1.88 -12.20
C HIS A 49 -6.01 -0.67 -11.42
N SER A 50 -6.67 -0.30 -10.33
CA SER A 50 -6.22 0.80 -9.46
C SER A 50 -4.84 0.53 -8.86
N GLN A 51 -4.51 -0.73 -8.53
CA GLN A 51 -3.18 -1.07 -8.02
C GLN A 51 -2.08 -0.81 -9.05
N ARG A 52 -2.32 -1.11 -10.33
CA ARG A 52 -1.36 -0.80 -11.41
C ARG A 52 -1.16 0.71 -11.57
N ILE A 53 -2.24 1.48 -11.50
CA ILE A 53 -2.16 2.95 -11.53
C ILE A 53 -1.38 3.46 -10.32
N TRP A 54 -1.67 2.95 -9.12
CA TRP A 54 -1.00 3.36 -7.90
C TRP A 54 0.53 3.12 -7.98
N VAL A 55 0.98 1.98 -8.52
CA VAL A 55 2.42 1.73 -8.74
C VAL A 55 3.06 2.79 -9.65
N ILE A 56 2.36 3.21 -10.71
CA ILE A 56 2.83 4.29 -11.60
C ILE A 56 2.94 5.61 -10.83
N GLN A 57 1.95 5.95 -9.99
CA GLN A 57 1.97 7.18 -9.20
C GLN A 57 3.08 7.15 -8.14
N ARG A 58 3.24 6.04 -7.42
CA ARG A 58 4.32 5.83 -6.46
C ARG A 58 5.69 6.05 -7.08
N ASN A 59 5.90 5.53 -8.29
CA ASN A 59 7.18 5.67 -9.00
C ASN A 59 7.46 7.11 -9.50
N ARG A 60 6.50 8.05 -9.39
CA ARG A 60 6.71 9.48 -9.67
C ARG A 60 7.20 10.27 -8.46
N CYS A 61 7.18 9.69 -7.25
CA CYS A 61 7.72 10.37 -6.07
C CYS A 61 9.21 10.68 -6.23
N SER A 62 9.61 11.86 -5.78
CA SER A 62 11.00 12.35 -5.76
C SER A 62 11.61 12.39 -4.37
N ASP A 63 10.81 12.14 -3.32
CA ASP A 63 11.24 12.16 -1.94
C ASP A 63 10.50 11.11 -1.08
N ARG A 64 10.97 10.95 0.16
CA ARG A 64 10.46 10.00 1.13
C ARG A 64 9.04 10.33 1.61
N GLU A 65 8.72 11.61 1.77
CA GLU A 65 7.43 12.05 2.31
C GLU A 65 6.29 11.74 1.33
N CYS A 66 6.51 11.99 0.04
CA CYS A 66 5.61 11.57 -1.03
C CYS A 66 5.31 10.07 -0.97
N LEU A 67 6.34 9.24 -0.78
CA LEU A 67 6.15 7.78 -0.67
C LEU A 67 5.33 7.43 0.57
N MET A 68 5.66 7.98 1.73
CA MET A 68 4.92 7.71 2.96
C MET A 68 3.44 8.07 2.82
N THR A 69 3.13 9.25 2.28
CA THR A 69 1.76 9.71 2.05
C THR A 69 1.01 8.78 1.11
N LEU A 70 1.62 8.42 -0.04
CA LEU A 70 0.96 7.52 -1.00
C LEU A 70 0.78 6.09 -0.48
N TYR A 71 1.68 5.59 0.37
CA TYR A 71 1.54 4.28 0.99
C TYR A 71 0.41 4.26 2.01
N LYS A 72 0.36 5.25 2.93
CA LYS A 72 -0.70 5.37 3.94
C LYS A 72 -2.07 5.44 3.30
N GLN A 73 -2.26 6.39 2.36
CA GLN A 73 -3.52 6.54 1.64
C GLN A 73 -3.95 5.24 0.96
N ARG A 74 -3.00 4.53 0.35
CA ARG A 74 -3.35 3.30 -0.37
C ARG A 74 -3.69 2.13 0.55
N ILE A 75 -3.08 2.06 1.73
CA ILE A 75 -3.45 1.08 2.75
C ILE A 75 -4.88 1.33 3.19
N GLU A 76 -5.23 2.57 3.52
CA GLU A 76 -6.60 2.98 3.88
C GLU A 76 -7.60 2.64 2.75
N ASP A 77 -7.31 3.03 1.50
CA ASP A 77 -8.17 2.76 0.34
C ASP A 77 -8.48 1.27 0.15
N ILE A 78 -7.53 0.38 0.47
CA ILE A 78 -7.70 -1.08 0.34
C ILE A 78 -8.45 -1.64 1.55
N CYS A 79 -8.26 -1.06 2.72
CA CYS A 79 -8.92 -1.50 3.94
C CYS A 79 -10.37 -1.04 4.04
N ASP A 80 -10.74 0.02 3.32
CA ASP A 80 -12.13 0.47 3.18
C ASP A 80 -12.88 -0.22 2.02
N TYR A 81 -12.24 -1.16 1.32
CA TYR A 81 -12.85 -1.79 0.15
C TYR A 81 -14.05 -2.67 0.55
N PRO A 82 -15.24 -2.48 -0.05
CA PRO A 82 -16.44 -3.16 0.38
C PRO A 82 -16.40 -4.66 0.04
N VAL A 83 -16.78 -5.50 1.01
CA VAL A 83 -17.01 -6.95 0.82
C VAL A 83 -18.50 -7.23 0.63
N ILE A 84 -18.82 -8.10 -0.32
CA ILE A 84 -20.21 -8.50 -0.62
C ILE A 84 -20.70 -9.51 0.41
N GLY A 85 -19.82 -10.39 0.89
CA GLY A 85 -20.14 -11.40 1.87
C GLY A 85 -18.93 -11.88 2.67
N GLY A 86 -19.19 -12.55 3.78
CA GLY A 86 -18.16 -13.10 4.66
C GLY A 86 -17.50 -12.06 5.57
N VAL A 87 -16.34 -12.44 6.11
CA VAL A 87 -15.58 -11.59 7.03
C VAL A 87 -14.68 -10.66 6.23
N HIS A 88 -14.80 -9.36 6.51
CA HIS A 88 -13.86 -8.37 6.00
C HIS A 88 -12.45 -8.69 6.53
N PRO A 89 -11.42 -8.74 5.68
CA PRO A 89 -10.06 -8.97 6.15
C PRO A 89 -9.61 -7.93 7.18
N VAL A 90 -8.90 -8.36 8.21
CA VAL A 90 -8.27 -7.42 9.16
C VAL A 90 -7.19 -6.64 8.41
N CYS A 91 -7.20 -5.31 8.53
CA CYS A 91 -6.19 -4.46 7.92
C CYS A 91 -4.88 -4.50 8.72
N ASP A 92 -3.75 -4.64 8.03
CA ASP A 92 -2.43 -4.37 8.61
C ASP A 92 -2.08 -2.90 8.40
N GLU A 93 -2.11 -2.13 9.50
CA GLU A 93 -1.73 -0.72 9.54
C GLU A 93 -0.48 -0.57 10.40
N PRO A 94 0.73 -0.54 9.80
CA PRO A 94 1.94 -0.42 10.59
C PRO A 94 1.96 0.95 11.26
N ASP A 95 2.14 0.98 12.58
CA ASP A 95 2.34 2.21 13.33
C ASP A 95 3.65 2.88 12.89
N VAL A 96 3.52 3.88 12.01
CA VAL A 96 4.62 4.72 11.53
C VAL A 96 4.70 6.05 12.30
N SER A 97 3.96 6.19 13.39
CA SER A 97 3.88 7.39 14.26
C SER A 97 5.16 7.61 15.07
N ALA A 98 6.08 6.66 15.11
CA ALA A 98 7.40 6.82 15.74
C ALA A 98 8.30 7.90 15.10
N GLY A 99 7.81 8.66 14.09
CA GLY A 99 8.53 9.75 13.45
C GLY A 99 7.69 10.97 13.05
N ILE A 100 6.44 11.09 13.48
CA ILE A 100 5.61 12.27 13.23
C ILE A 100 5.04 12.73 14.58
N PRO A 101 5.40 13.93 15.09
CA PRO A 101 4.77 14.45 16.29
C PRO A 101 3.28 14.64 16.00
N HIS A 102 2.43 14.01 16.81
CA HIS A 102 1.01 14.29 16.82
C HIS A 102 0.82 15.71 17.37
N PRO A 103 0.09 16.62 16.70
CA PRO A 103 -0.36 17.84 17.34
C PRO A 103 -1.44 17.48 18.38
N ASP A 104 -1.24 17.94 19.61
CA ASP A 104 -2.20 17.88 20.72
C ASP A 104 -3.56 18.50 20.36
#